data_AF-W6ZBG1-F1
#
_entry.id   AF-W6ZBG1-F1
#
_cell.length_a   1.000
_cell.length_b   1.000
_cell.length_c   1.000
_cell.angle_alpha   90.00
_cell.angle_beta   90.00
_cell.angle_gamma   90.00
#
_symmetry.space_group_name_H-M   'P 1'
#
loop_
_entity.id
_entity.type
_entity.pdbx_description
1 polymer ?
#
loop_
_entity_poly.entity_id
_entity_poly.type
_entity_poly.pdbx_seq_one_letter_code
_entity_poly.pdbx_strand_id
1 'polypeptide(L)'
;MASQPPKSYPRAQAYPESHTRISRDVVFDRIYLLLADNLPTRWTQNPEALVHVSKSMANVVIRSGQYGDFGPYGLASLKQISVDIGHEGIYHYMCLAVHPSYGDVRVIFRGDPCEREGKDPIIHHDVMALCRKGFDRAANRLLADIISQIPRKRPAK
;
A
#
# COMPACT_ATOMS: atom_id res chain seq x y z
N MET A 1 -37.47 17.80 -11.78
CA MET A 1 -36.43 17.40 -10.80
C MET A 1 -35.44 16.52 -11.54
N ALA A 2 -34.25 17.03 -11.87
CA ALA A 2 -33.25 16.28 -12.63
C ALA A 2 -32.26 15.60 -11.66
N SER A 3 -32.21 14.28 -11.74
CA SER A 3 -31.35 13.39 -10.97
C SER A 3 -29.89 13.59 -11.39
N GLN A 4 -29.02 13.95 -10.46
CA GLN A 4 -27.57 13.95 -10.69
C GLN A 4 -27.08 12.50 -10.90
N PRO A 5 -26.19 12.23 -11.88
CA PRO A 5 -25.56 10.93 -11.99
C PRO A 5 -24.56 10.71 -10.84
N PRO A 6 -24.39 9.46 -10.38
CA PRO A 6 -23.45 9.14 -9.30
C PRO A 6 -22.02 9.44 -9.74
N LYS A 7 -21.24 10.03 -8.82
CA LYS A 7 -19.80 10.28 -9.00
C LYS A 7 -19.11 8.95 -9.35
N SER A 8 -18.67 8.83 -10.59
CA SER A 8 -17.86 7.72 -11.05
C SER A 8 -16.50 7.75 -10.36
N TYR A 9 -16.14 6.63 -9.73
CA TYR A 9 -14.80 6.39 -9.24
C TYR A 9 -13.79 6.48 -10.40
N PRO A 10 -12.55 6.95 -10.15
CA PRO A 10 -11.56 7.08 -11.21
C PRO A 10 -11.28 5.71 -11.84
N ARG A 11 -11.54 5.62 -13.15
CA ARG A 11 -11.26 4.47 -14.00
C ARG A 11 -9.73 4.35 -14.11
N ALA A 12 -9.18 3.20 -13.73
CA ALA A 12 -7.74 2.95 -13.82
C ALA A 12 -7.24 3.28 -15.25
N GLN A 13 -6.39 4.30 -15.37
CA GLN A 13 -5.73 4.62 -16.63
C GLN A 13 -4.57 3.67 -16.81
N ALA A 14 -4.59 2.90 -17.90
CA ALA A 14 -3.42 2.15 -18.35
C ALA A 14 -2.42 3.18 -18.91
N TYR A 15 -1.40 3.54 -18.12
CA TYR A 15 -0.38 4.49 -18.54
C TYR A 15 0.62 3.79 -19.48
N PRO A 16 0.85 4.30 -20.70
CA PRO A 16 1.91 3.79 -21.57
C PRO A 16 3.29 4.05 -20.92
N GLU A 17 4.12 2.99 -20.89
CA GLU A 17 5.35 2.91 -20.08
C GLU A 17 6.51 3.80 -20.58
N SER A 18 6.43 4.43 -21.77
CA SER A 18 7.63 4.99 -22.39
C SER A 18 8.03 6.42 -22.00
N HIS A 19 7.12 7.30 -21.53
CA HIS A 19 7.51 8.68 -21.17
C HIS A 19 6.68 9.32 -20.03
N THR A 20 5.91 8.54 -19.29
CA THR A 20 5.10 9.09 -18.19
C THR A 20 5.99 9.33 -16.98
N ARG A 21 6.32 10.59 -16.69
CA ARG A 21 7.01 10.98 -15.45
C ARG A 21 6.27 10.39 -14.27
N ILE A 22 6.96 9.64 -13.40
CA ILE A 22 6.37 9.08 -12.18
C ILE A 22 5.94 10.25 -11.28
N SER A 23 4.65 10.54 -11.31
CA SER A 23 4.01 11.54 -10.48
C SER A 23 3.49 10.91 -9.18
N ARG A 24 3.11 11.77 -8.24
CA ARG A 24 2.45 11.36 -7.00
C ARG A 24 1.17 10.56 -7.27
N ASP A 25 0.40 10.97 -8.27
CA ASP A 25 -0.91 10.38 -8.58
C ASP A 25 -0.76 8.96 -9.13
N VAL A 26 0.23 8.72 -9.99
CA VAL A 26 0.47 7.36 -10.52
C VAL A 26 1.05 6.41 -9.46
N VAL A 27 1.83 6.92 -8.50
CA VAL A 27 2.27 6.15 -7.33
C VAL A 27 1.07 5.82 -6.43
N PHE A 28 0.19 6.79 -6.20
CA PHE A 28 -1.05 6.56 -5.47
C PHE A 28 -1.90 5.49 -6.15
N ASP A 29 -2.15 5.59 -7.46
CA ASP A 29 -2.96 4.63 -8.21
C ASP A 29 -2.36 3.22 -8.12
N ARG A 30 -1.04 3.10 -8.30
CA ARG A 30 -0.34 1.82 -8.19
C ARG A 30 -0.53 1.20 -6.80
N ILE A 31 -0.33 1.97 -5.75
CA ILE A 31 -0.49 1.49 -4.37
C ILE A 31 -1.95 1.16 -4.08
N TYR A 32 -2.88 2.00 -4.51
CA TYR A 32 -4.31 1.78 -4.33
C TYR A 32 -4.74 0.44 -4.93
N LEU A 33 -4.31 0.15 -6.15
CA LEU A 33 -4.61 -1.13 -6.82
C LEU A 33 -3.99 -2.31 -6.07
N LEU A 34 -2.71 -2.21 -5.70
CA LEU A 34 -2.04 -3.27 -4.93
C LEU A 34 -2.74 -3.55 -3.59
N LEU A 35 -3.18 -2.50 -2.89
CA LEU A 35 -3.89 -2.64 -1.63
C LEU A 35 -5.31 -3.18 -1.86
N ALA A 36 -6.02 -2.74 -2.91
CA ALA A 36 -7.35 -3.25 -3.26
C ALA A 36 -7.31 -4.76 -3.56
N ASP A 37 -6.31 -5.20 -4.31
CA ASP A 37 -6.15 -6.61 -4.70
C ASP A 37 -5.78 -7.50 -3.51
N ASN A 38 -5.02 -6.95 -2.56
CA ASN A 38 -4.50 -7.71 -1.41
C ASN A 38 -5.35 -7.56 -0.13
N LEU A 39 -6.31 -6.63 -0.11
CA LEU A 39 -7.18 -6.36 1.02
C LEU A 39 -8.67 -6.24 0.59
N PRO A 40 -9.33 -7.31 0.11
CA PRO A 40 -10.69 -7.24 -0.43
C PRO A 40 -11.78 -7.17 0.66
N THR A 41 -11.61 -7.91 1.76
CA THR A 41 -12.73 -8.22 2.68
C THR A 41 -13.11 -7.06 3.60
N ARG A 42 -12.15 -6.20 3.96
CA ARG A 42 -12.39 -5.08 4.90
C ARG A 42 -12.69 -3.75 4.21
N TRP A 43 -12.37 -3.61 2.92
CA TRP A 43 -12.38 -2.31 2.24
C TRP A 43 -13.59 -2.12 1.32
N THR A 44 -14.25 -3.21 0.96
CA THR A 44 -15.64 -3.19 0.45
C THR A 44 -16.60 -2.49 1.41
N GLN A 45 -16.26 -2.42 2.70
CA GLN A 45 -17.04 -1.73 3.73
C GLN A 45 -16.62 -0.26 3.93
N ASN A 46 -15.42 0.14 3.50
CA ASN A 46 -14.93 1.51 3.67
C ASN A 46 -13.90 1.91 2.58
N PRO A 47 -14.37 2.44 1.43
CA PRO A 47 -13.49 2.88 0.35
C PRO A 47 -12.65 4.12 0.71
N GLU A 48 -13.14 4.98 1.61
CA GLU A 48 -12.41 6.18 2.05
C GLU A 48 -11.13 5.80 2.78
N ALA A 49 -11.20 4.78 3.62
CA ALA A 49 -10.04 4.23 4.30
C ALA A 49 -8.93 3.87 3.30
N LEU A 50 -9.28 3.20 2.19
CA LEU A 50 -8.30 2.72 1.21
C LEU A 50 -7.58 3.89 0.55
N VAL A 51 -8.32 4.96 0.26
CA VAL A 51 -7.76 6.22 -0.24
C VAL A 51 -6.81 6.84 0.80
N HIS A 52 -7.17 6.86 2.08
CA HIS A 52 -6.33 7.42 3.14
C HIS A 52 -5.01 6.67 3.29
N VAL A 53 -5.05 5.34 3.38
CA VAL A 53 -3.84 4.52 3.49
C VAL A 53 -2.98 4.63 2.23
N SER A 54 -3.59 4.57 1.05
CA SER A 54 -2.87 4.72 -0.22
C SER A 54 -2.17 6.07 -0.34
N LYS A 55 -2.82 7.18 0.07
CA LYS A 55 -2.19 8.51 0.14
C LYS A 55 -1.03 8.55 1.12
N SER A 56 -1.16 7.91 2.27
CA SER A 56 -0.10 7.84 3.27
C SER A 56 1.12 7.07 2.74
N MET A 57 0.91 5.91 2.12
CA MET A 57 2.00 5.10 1.56
C MET A 57 2.63 5.76 0.33
N ALA A 58 1.85 6.42 -0.53
CA ALA A 58 2.39 7.21 -1.63
C ALA A 58 3.28 8.36 -1.12
N ASN A 59 2.91 9.02 -0.02
CA ASN A 59 3.80 10.00 0.63
C ASN A 59 5.12 9.40 1.06
N VAL A 60 5.11 8.20 1.65
CA VAL A 60 6.33 7.51 2.08
C VAL A 60 7.24 7.22 0.89
N VAL A 61 6.69 6.70 -0.21
CA VAL A 61 7.46 6.44 -1.45
C VAL A 61 8.08 7.73 -1.98
N ILE A 62 7.29 8.79 -2.12
CA ILE A 62 7.76 10.06 -2.66
C ILE A 62 8.87 10.65 -1.78
N ARG A 63 8.70 10.65 -0.45
CA ARG A 63 9.73 11.14 0.48
C ARG A 63 11.01 10.29 0.39
N SER A 64 10.89 8.97 0.37
CA SER A 64 12.03 8.07 0.23
C SER A 64 12.82 8.36 -1.05
N GLY A 65 12.11 8.54 -2.18
CA GLY A 65 12.73 8.95 -3.44
C GLY A 65 13.42 10.32 -3.37
N GLN A 66 12.80 11.30 -2.69
CA GLN A 66 13.41 12.63 -2.46
C GLN A 66 14.66 12.58 -1.58
N TYR A 67 14.74 11.63 -0.65
CA TYR A 67 15.93 11.39 0.18
C TYR A 67 17.02 10.59 -0.53
N GLY A 68 16.78 10.14 -1.77
CA GLY A 68 17.75 9.35 -2.54
C GLY A 68 17.76 7.87 -2.20
N ASP A 69 16.76 7.36 -1.47
CA ASP A 69 16.68 5.95 -1.06
C ASP A 69 16.57 4.98 -2.25
N PHE A 70 16.19 5.48 -3.42
CA PHE A 70 16.06 4.69 -4.65
C PHE A 70 17.24 4.89 -5.61
N GLY A 71 18.33 5.50 -5.12
CA GLY A 71 19.50 5.81 -5.92
C GLY A 71 19.33 7.05 -6.82
N PRO A 72 20.37 7.39 -7.59
CA PRO A 72 20.44 8.65 -8.33
C PRO A 72 19.40 8.77 -9.46
N TYR A 73 18.88 7.64 -9.93
CA TYR A 73 17.89 7.58 -11.00
C TYR A 73 16.46 7.41 -10.49
N GLY A 74 16.27 7.23 -9.17
CA GLY A 74 14.97 6.97 -8.59
C GLY A 74 14.35 5.65 -9.09
N LEU A 75 13.01 5.63 -9.16
CA LEU A 75 12.27 4.52 -9.73
C LEU A 75 12.21 4.65 -11.26
N ALA A 76 12.63 3.61 -11.96
CA ALA A 76 12.52 3.49 -13.41
C ALA A 76 11.12 3.04 -13.84
N SER A 77 10.38 2.34 -12.97
CA SER A 77 9.04 1.79 -13.25
C SER A 77 8.17 1.69 -12.01
N LEU A 78 6.86 1.87 -12.17
CA LEU A 78 5.86 1.60 -11.12
C LEU A 78 5.77 0.12 -10.75
N LYS A 79 6.24 -0.79 -11.63
CA LYS A 79 6.32 -2.23 -11.33
C LYS A 79 7.30 -2.53 -10.19
N GLN A 80 8.23 -1.62 -9.91
CA GLN A 80 9.14 -1.70 -8.78
C GLN A 80 8.43 -1.52 -7.44
N ILE A 81 7.17 -1.06 -7.43
CA ILE A 81 6.31 -1.06 -6.25
C ILE A 81 5.45 -2.32 -6.31
N SER A 82 5.59 -3.20 -5.33
CA SER A 82 4.92 -4.51 -5.28
C SER A 82 4.53 -4.88 -3.85
N VAL A 83 3.64 -5.86 -3.73
CA VAL A 83 3.36 -6.51 -2.46
C VAL A 83 4.07 -7.86 -2.47
N ASP A 84 4.87 -8.11 -1.45
CA ASP A 84 5.76 -9.26 -1.35
C ASP A 84 5.58 -9.98 -0.01
N ILE A 85 6.19 -11.16 0.10
CA ILE A 85 6.31 -11.89 1.37
C ILE A 85 7.75 -11.78 1.86
N GLY A 86 7.92 -11.15 3.00
CA GLY A 86 9.19 -11.07 3.72
C GLY A 86 9.32 -12.15 4.78
N HIS A 87 10.57 -12.40 5.20
CA HIS A 87 10.90 -13.34 6.26
C HIS A 87 11.82 -12.67 7.30
N GLU A 88 11.66 -13.05 8.57
CA GLU A 88 12.53 -12.66 9.67
C GLU A 88 12.72 -13.88 10.59
N GLY A 89 13.82 -14.61 10.40
CA GLY A 89 13.98 -15.93 10.99
C GLY A 89 12.86 -16.88 10.54
N ILE A 90 12.10 -17.38 11.50
CA ILE A 90 10.96 -18.30 11.29
C ILE A 90 9.64 -17.56 11.02
N TYR A 91 9.62 -16.23 11.12
CA TYR A 91 8.42 -15.43 10.93
C TYR A 91 8.27 -14.98 9.48
N HIS A 92 7.04 -15.04 8.99
CA HIS A 92 6.65 -14.56 7.67
C HIS A 92 5.70 -13.38 7.78
N TYR A 93 5.79 -12.43 6.85
CA TYR A 93 4.88 -11.29 6.78
C TYR A 93 4.67 -10.85 5.35
N MET A 94 3.50 -10.30 5.06
CA MET A 94 3.25 -9.61 3.79
C MET A 94 3.62 -8.14 3.95
N CYS A 95 4.22 -7.55 2.91
CA CYS A 95 4.64 -6.15 2.92
C CYS A 95 4.41 -5.47 1.58
N LEU A 96 4.23 -4.16 1.61
CA LEU A 96 4.39 -3.31 0.42
C LEU A 96 5.86 -2.88 0.37
N ALA A 97 6.51 -3.15 -0.75
CA ALA A 97 7.92 -2.92 -0.94
C ALA A 97 8.20 -2.15 -2.23
N VAL A 98 9.38 -1.52 -2.25
CA VAL A 98 9.95 -0.87 -3.41
C VAL A 98 11.28 -1.55 -3.73
N HIS A 99 11.43 -1.99 -4.97
CA HIS A 99 12.62 -2.66 -5.51
C HIS A 99 13.42 -1.65 -6.34
N PRO A 100 14.26 -0.81 -5.72
CA PRO A 100 15.04 0.17 -6.46
C PRO A 100 15.97 -0.55 -7.45
N SER A 101 16.30 0.11 -8.55
CA SER A 101 17.23 -0.46 -9.55
C SER A 101 18.65 -0.62 -9.00
N TYR A 102 18.93 0.01 -7.85
CA TYR A 102 20.19 0.01 -7.15
C TYR A 102 19.91 -0.16 -5.66
N GLY A 103 20.66 -1.05 -4.99
CA GLY A 103 20.56 -1.27 -3.55
C GLY A 103 19.48 -2.29 -3.15
N ASP A 104 19.20 -2.30 -1.85
CA ASP A 104 18.32 -3.30 -1.23
C ASP A 104 16.85 -2.94 -1.32
N VAL A 105 15.99 -3.97 -1.23
CA VAL A 105 14.53 -3.83 -1.18
C VAL A 105 14.13 -2.93 -0.01
N ARG A 106 13.34 -1.89 -0.30
CA ARG A 106 12.82 -0.95 0.71
C ARG A 106 11.40 -1.34 1.07
N VAL A 107 11.20 -1.86 2.28
CA VAL A 107 9.85 -2.12 2.81
C VAL A 107 9.24 -0.80 3.30
N ILE A 108 8.13 -0.40 2.68
CA ILE A 108 7.42 0.85 3.02
C ILE A 108 6.21 0.62 3.93
N PHE A 109 5.70 -0.61 3.96
CA PHE A 109 4.61 -1.00 4.85
C PHE A 109 4.68 -2.50 5.16
N ARG A 110 4.59 -2.86 6.43
CA ARG A 110 4.77 -4.23 6.91
C ARG A 110 3.54 -4.70 7.70
N GLY A 111 3.04 -5.88 7.36
CA GLY A 111 2.01 -6.58 8.11
C GLY A 111 2.54 -7.23 9.38
N ASP A 112 1.63 -7.66 10.26
CA ASP A 112 2.03 -8.44 11.44
C ASP A 112 2.73 -9.74 11.01
N PRO A 113 3.87 -10.09 11.64
CA PRO A 113 4.51 -11.37 11.43
C PRO A 113 3.62 -12.52 11.94
N CYS A 114 3.68 -13.64 11.23
CA CYS A 114 3.06 -14.90 11.63
C CYS A 114 4.05 -16.06 11.45
N GLU A 115 3.89 -17.08 12.26
CA GLU A 115 4.66 -18.32 12.19
C GLU A 115 3.70 -19.51 12.17
N ARG A 116 4.02 -20.54 11.40
CA ARG A 116 3.35 -21.84 11.49
C ARG A 116 4.30 -22.98 11.13
N GLU A 117 4.83 -23.68 12.12
CA GLU A 117 5.53 -24.98 11.98
C GLU A 117 6.47 -25.10 10.75
N GLY A 118 7.31 -24.10 10.48
CA GLY A 118 8.24 -24.13 9.34
C GLY A 118 7.59 -24.16 7.95
N LYS A 119 6.29 -23.83 7.85
CA LYS A 119 5.53 -23.80 6.59
C LYS A 119 5.77 -22.49 5.85
N ASP A 120 6.29 -22.61 4.65
CA ASP A 120 6.45 -21.48 3.73
C ASP A 120 5.08 -20.98 3.18
N PRO A 121 4.74 -19.68 3.33
CA PRO A 121 3.54 -19.08 2.73
C PRO A 121 3.44 -19.19 1.20
N ILE A 122 4.55 -19.35 0.49
CA ILE A 122 4.56 -19.56 -0.96
C ILE A 122 3.90 -20.91 -1.31
N ILE A 123 4.09 -21.91 -0.45
CA ILE A 123 3.62 -23.28 -0.67
C ILE A 123 2.28 -23.52 0.07
N HIS A 124 2.12 -22.94 1.25
CA HIS A 124 1.01 -23.23 2.15
C HIS A 124 0.01 -22.08 2.21
N HIS A 125 -1.13 -22.26 1.53
CA HIS A 125 -2.22 -21.28 1.45
C HIS A 125 -2.71 -20.76 2.81
N ASP A 126 -2.71 -21.60 3.84
CA ASP A 126 -3.11 -21.17 5.18
C ASP A 126 -2.15 -20.13 5.78
N VAL A 127 -0.84 -20.29 5.55
CA VAL A 127 0.17 -19.35 6.05
C VAL A 127 0.09 -18.06 5.25
N MET A 128 -0.12 -18.15 3.93
CA MET A 128 -0.41 -16.97 3.10
C MET A 128 -1.64 -16.21 3.60
N ALA A 129 -2.71 -16.92 3.98
CA ALA A 129 -3.90 -16.32 4.56
C ALA A 129 -3.62 -15.64 5.92
N LEU A 130 -2.71 -16.19 6.73
CA LEU A 130 -2.27 -15.56 7.98
C LEU A 130 -1.45 -14.29 7.72
N CYS A 131 -0.50 -14.32 6.78
CA CYS A 131 0.27 -13.14 6.36
C CYS A 131 -0.68 -12.03 5.88
N ARG A 132 -1.69 -12.39 5.08
CA ARG A 132 -2.70 -11.44 4.59
C ARG A 132 -3.54 -10.84 5.72
N LYS A 133 -3.98 -11.65 6.69
CA LYS A 133 -4.65 -11.14 7.90
C LYS A 133 -3.75 -10.25 8.75
N GLY A 134 -2.45 -10.52 8.80
CA GLY A 134 -1.47 -9.66 9.46
C GLY A 134 -1.32 -8.32 8.76
N PHE A 135 -1.32 -8.32 7.42
CA PHE A 135 -1.31 -7.13 6.59
C PHE A 135 -2.58 -6.29 6.77
N ASP A 136 -3.76 -6.93 6.76
CA ASP A 136 -5.05 -6.31 7.08
C ASP A 136 -5.02 -5.60 8.44
N ARG A 137 -4.53 -6.27 9.49
CA ARG A 137 -4.47 -5.73 10.85
C ARG A 137 -3.56 -4.51 10.94
N ALA A 138 -2.37 -4.57 10.34
CA ALA A 138 -1.46 -3.44 10.28
C ALA A 138 -2.11 -2.23 9.59
N ALA A 139 -2.86 -2.45 8.50
CA ALA A 139 -3.45 -1.35 7.75
C ALA A 139 -4.57 -0.66 8.56
N ASN A 140 -5.32 -1.44 9.35
CA ASN A 140 -6.33 -0.90 10.26
C ASN A 140 -5.72 -0.05 11.38
N ARG A 141 -4.60 -0.50 11.97
CA ARG A 141 -3.88 0.30 12.98
C ARG A 141 -3.40 1.63 12.40
N LEU A 142 -2.77 1.58 11.23
CA LEU A 142 -2.32 2.79 10.53
C LEU A 142 -3.48 3.75 10.25
N LEU A 143 -4.63 3.24 9.81
CA LEU A 143 -5.81 4.07 9.59
C LEU A 143 -6.30 4.71 10.90
N ALA A 144 -6.40 3.94 11.98
CA ALA A 144 -6.82 4.44 13.29
C ALA A 144 -5.87 5.55 13.78
N ASP A 145 -4.57 5.36 13.60
CA ASP A 145 -3.55 6.35 13.95
C ASP A 145 -3.71 7.63 13.12
N ILE A 146 -3.92 7.52 11.81
CA ILE A 146 -4.18 8.66 10.92
C ILE A 146 -5.41 9.44 11.38
N ILE A 147 -6.52 8.74 11.68
CA ILE A 147 -7.77 9.37 12.12
C ILE A 147 -7.58 10.07 13.46
N SER A 148 -6.84 9.46 14.39
CA SER A 148 -6.58 10.03 15.72
C SER A 148 -5.80 11.35 15.68
N GLN A 149 -4.98 11.55 14.65
CA GLN A 149 -4.15 12.74 14.46
C GLN A 149 -4.88 13.90 13.78
N ILE A 150 -6.09 13.70 13.26
CA ILE A 150 -6.89 14.77 12.65
C ILE A 150 -7.43 15.66 13.78
N PRO A 151 -7.08 16.96 13.82
CA PRO A 151 -7.60 17.85 14.85
C PRO A 151 -9.13 17.89 14.78
N ARG A 152 -9.80 17.47 15.86
CA ARG A 152 -11.26 17.69 16.00
C ARG A 152 -11.47 19.20 16.00
N LYS A 153 -12.05 19.75 14.93
CA LYS A 153 -12.52 21.15 14.92
C LYS A 153 -13.37 21.34 16.18
N ARG A 154 -12.91 22.19 17.10
CA ARG A 154 -13.71 22.59 18.26
C ARG A 154 -15.00 23.23 17.71
N PRO A 155 -16.18 22.88 18.24
CA PRO A 155 -17.39 23.61 17.88
C PRO A 155 -17.17 25.07 18.27
N ALA A 156 -17.40 25.98 17.32
CA ALA A 156 -17.46 27.40 17.62
C ALA A 156 -18.58 27.60 18.66
N LYS A 157 -18.21 28.21 19.79
CA LYS A 157 -19.17 28.75 20.76
C LYS A 157 -19.83 29.98 20.18
#